data_AF-A0A9X4KWH7-F1
#
_entry.id   AF-A0A9X4KWH7-F1
#
_cell.length_a   1.000
_cell.length_b   1.000
_cell.length_c   1.000
_cell.angle_alpha   90.00
_cell.angle_beta   90.00
_cell.angle_gamma   90.00
#
_symmetry.space_group_name_H-M   'P 1'
#
loop_
_entity.id
_entity.type
_entity.pdbx_description
1 polymer ?
#
loop_
_entity_poly.entity_id
_entity_poly.type
_entity_poly.pdbx_seq_one_letter_code
_entity_poly.pdbx_strand_id
1 'polypeptide(L)'
;MKFRTIGLIGTDSSHATAFAELLNDPSRPLHVPGYRVTTAWPGGSPDFPLSASRVDAIMERLASELGVVRAASPEAVAASCDALMLLSIDGRSRTELFGRIAPYGKPVFIDKPLAISGRGAAEVEALARTHGVPVFSVSALRYAVQEAMRRVWASGTPVLEATVSGPIHIEPTQSVYYWYGIHLAEMLFTLLGPDCLSVRTERCDECDRIVGEWEGGRTGTAICRRPEAGYSYEAEVRSGDARMPLPISSDFNMHYAGLVADAVSFFDSGVAPVPLEETLAIIRFLEAAESSLHAGGAPISTVGPANNA
;
A
#
# COMPACT_ATOMS: atom_id res chain seq x y z
N MET A 1 6.64 3.88 32.54
CA MET A 1 6.40 4.71 31.34
C MET A 1 5.13 4.21 30.67
N LYS A 2 4.21 5.09 30.28
CA LYS A 2 3.01 4.72 29.52
C LYS A 2 3.45 4.53 28.07
N PHE A 3 3.36 3.32 27.53
CA PHE A 3 3.64 3.06 26.11
C PHE A 3 2.63 3.82 25.26
N ARG A 4 3.06 4.32 24.10
CA ARG A 4 2.13 4.86 23.10
C ARG A 4 1.38 3.70 22.44
N THR A 5 0.11 3.90 22.12
CA THR A 5 -0.78 2.83 21.69
C THR A 5 -1.23 2.96 20.24
N ILE A 6 -1.28 1.83 19.55
CA ILE A 6 -1.84 1.69 18.19
C ILE A 6 -3.16 0.93 18.28
N GLY A 7 -4.15 1.45 17.56
CA GLY A 7 -5.42 0.79 17.32
C GLY A 7 -5.50 0.19 15.91
N LEU A 8 -5.98 -1.05 15.78
CA LEU A 8 -6.22 -1.67 14.47
C LEU A 8 -7.69 -1.55 14.06
N ILE A 9 -7.91 -1.16 12.81
CA ILE A 9 -9.22 -1.13 12.16
C ILE A 9 -9.24 -2.22 11.09
N GLY A 10 -9.84 -3.37 11.40
CA GLY A 10 -9.84 -4.58 10.57
C GLY A 10 -8.86 -5.64 11.07
N THR A 11 -9.36 -6.87 11.23
CA THR A 11 -8.58 -8.07 11.57
C THR A 11 -8.78 -9.17 10.53
N ASP A 12 -8.92 -8.82 9.26
CA ASP A 12 -9.16 -9.74 8.14
C ASP A 12 -7.97 -9.83 7.17
N SER A 13 -6.91 -9.07 7.44
CA SER A 13 -5.61 -9.11 6.75
C SER A 13 -4.55 -9.79 7.61
N SER A 14 -3.68 -10.58 6.98
CA SER A 14 -2.48 -11.13 7.62
C SER A 14 -1.53 -10.03 8.15
N HIS A 15 -1.63 -8.81 7.63
CA HIS A 15 -0.88 -7.66 8.13
C HIS A 15 -1.23 -7.32 9.59
N ALA A 16 -2.48 -7.55 10.03
CA ALA A 16 -2.89 -7.29 11.40
C ALA A 16 -2.03 -8.07 12.40
N THR A 17 -1.84 -9.37 12.17
CA THR A 17 -0.95 -10.21 12.98
C THR A 17 0.51 -9.86 12.76
N ALA A 18 0.97 -9.75 11.50
CA ALA A 18 2.38 -9.55 11.21
C ALA A 18 2.93 -8.25 11.82
N PHE A 19 2.18 -7.15 11.73
CA PHE A 19 2.56 -5.86 12.28
C PHE A 19 2.43 -5.84 13.80
N ALA A 20 1.36 -6.40 14.36
CA ALA A 20 1.19 -6.47 15.81
C ALA A 20 2.32 -7.27 16.46
N GLU A 21 2.76 -8.37 15.87
CA GLU A 21 3.91 -9.14 16.36
C GLU A 21 5.22 -8.36 16.32
N LEU A 22 5.49 -7.61 15.23
CA LEU A 22 6.67 -6.73 15.16
C LEU A 22 6.65 -5.65 16.26
N LEU A 23 5.47 -5.15 16.63
CA LEU A 23 5.29 -4.07 17.61
C LEU A 23 5.18 -4.56 19.07
N ASN A 24 4.62 -5.74 19.31
CA ASN A 24 4.27 -6.19 20.66
C ASN A 24 5.23 -7.24 21.24
N ASP A 25 5.95 -7.98 20.41
CA ASP A 25 6.82 -9.07 20.86
C ASP A 25 8.31 -8.65 20.83
N PRO A 26 8.90 -8.26 21.97
CA PRO A 26 10.31 -7.88 22.05
C PRO A 26 11.29 -9.05 21.86
N SER A 27 10.81 -10.30 21.87
CA SER A 27 11.65 -11.47 21.62
C SER A 27 11.81 -11.79 20.13
N ARG A 28 10.96 -11.19 19.28
CA ARG A 28 10.94 -11.46 17.85
C ARG A 28 12.12 -10.79 17.14
N PRO A 29 12.77 -11.46 16.17
CA PRO A 29 13.68 -10.80 15.25
C PRO A 29 12.99 -9.61 14.58
N LEU A 30 13.72 -8.50 14.42
CA LEU A 30 13.21 -7.27 13.80
C LEU A 30 12.08 -6.57 14.59
N HIS A 31 11.96 -6.82 15.90
CA HIS A 31 11.05 -6.07 16.77
C HIS A 31 11.25 -4.55 16.61
N VAL A 32 10.14 -3.83 16.44
CA VAL A 32 10.08 -2.38 16.29
C VAL A 32 9.54 -1.76 17.57
N PRO A 33 10.38 -1.10 18.40
CA PRO A 33 9.94 -0.50 19.64
C PRO A 33 9.23 0.86 19.41
N GLY A 34 8.61 1.40 20.47
CA GLY A 34 8.06 2.77 20.51
C GLY A 34 6.55 2.81 20.66
N TYR A 35 5.83 1.93 19.97
CA TYR A 35 4.38 1.76 20.08
C TYR A 35 4.01 0.30 20.32
N ARG A 36 2.81 0.08 20.86
CA ARG A 36 2.22 -1.26 20.99
C ARG A 36 0.79 -1.26 20.48
N VAL A 37 0.40 -2.31 19.78
CA VAL A 37 -1.00 -2.56 19.44
C VAL A 37 -1.74 -2.98 20.70
N THR A 38 -2.78 -2.24 21.09
CA THR A 38 -3.54 -2.55 22.32
C THR A 38 -5.00 -2.82 22.09
N THR A 39 -5.55 -2.36 20.96
CA THR A 39 -6.98 -2.47 20.68
C THR A 39 -7.21 -2.72 19.20
N ALA A 40 -8.18 -3.57 18.88
CA ALA A 40 -8.57 -3.84 17.50
C ALA A 40 -10.08 -3.92 17.38
N TRP A 41 -10.62 -3.34 16.31
CA TRP A 41 -11.99 -3.60 15.87
C TRP A 41 -11.96 -4.61 14.72
N PRO A 42 -12.68 -5.74 14.80
CA PRO A 42 -12.51 -6.83 13.83
C PRO A 42 -12.92 -6.49 12.40
N GLY A 43 -14.02 -5.76 12.22
CA GLY A 43 -14.55 -5.41 10.90
C GLY A 43 -14.86 -6.64 10.04
N GLY A 44 -14.37 -6.62 8.80
CA GLY A 44 -14.58 -7.67 7.80
C GLY A 44 -15.72 -7.39 6.83
N SER A 45 -15.71 -8.13 5.71
CA SER A 45 -16.63 -7.96 4.59
C SER A 45 -17.31 -9.30 4.27
N PRO A 46 -18.61 -9.46 4.56
CA PRO A 46 -19.31 -10.74 4.42
C PRO A 46 -19.36 -11.31 2.99
N ASP A 47 -19.32 -10.44 1.98
CA ASP A 47 -19.37 -10.80 0.55
C ASP A 47 -17.97 -11.02 -0.05
N PHE A 48 -16.90 -10.90 0.75
CA PHE A 48 -15.53 -11.20 0.35
C PHE A 48 -15.02 -12.40 1.17
N PRO A 49 -15.05 -13.64 0.62
CA PRO A 49 -14.76 -14.86 1.39
C PRO A 49 -13.41 -14.86 2.12
N LEU A 50 -12.38 -14.28 1.52
CA LEU A 50 -11.06 -14.16 2.16
C LEU A 50 -11.11 -13.30 3.42
N SER A 51 -11.87 -12.20 3.38
CA SER A 51 -12.07 -11.34 4.54
C SER A 51 -12.90 -12.07 5.59
N ALA A 52 -14.11 -12.52 5.24
CA ALA A 52 -15.05 -13.15 6.16
C ALA A 52 -14.46 -14.35 6.93
N SER A 53 -13.65 -15.17 6.26
CA SER A 53 -13.05 -16.37 6.86
C SER A 53 -11.91 -16.09 7.85
N ARG A 54 -11.33 -14.88 7.86
CA ARG A 54 -10.13 -14.55 8.64
C ARG A 54 -10.40 -13.75 9.92
N VAL A 55 -11.48 -12.98 9.95
CA VAL A 55 -11.79 -11.99 11.01
C VAL A 55 -11.61 -12.56 12.41
N ASP A 56 -12.36 -13.61 12.74
CA ASP A 56 -12.42 -14.15 14.10
C ASP A 56 -11.11 -14.83 14.51
N ALA A 57 -10.51 -15.61 13.61
CA ALA A 57 -9.26 -16.32 13.90
C ALA A 57 -8.09 -15.36 14.16
N ILE A 58 -7.97 -14.29 13.36
CA ILE A 58 -6.95 -13.27 13.54
C ILE A 58 -7.21 -12.46 14.82
N MET A 59 -8.46 -12.05 15.09
CA MET A 59 -8.79 -11.33 16.33
C MET A 59 -8.49 -12.18 17.57
N GLU A 60 -8.86 -13.47 17.57
CA GLU A 60 -8.58 -14.38 18.68
C GLU A 60 -7.08 -14.53 18.91
N ARG A 61 -6.29 -14.66 17.84
CA ARG A 61 -4.83 -14.72 17.94
C ARG A 61 -4.25 -13.43 18.54
N LEU A 62 -4.67 -12.26 18.05
CA LEU A 62 -4.24 -10.97 18.60
C LEU A 62 -4.58 -10.83 20.09
N ALA A 63 -5.74 -11.32 20.51
CA ALA A 63 -6.16 -11.28 21.91
C ALA A 63 -5.36 -12.23 22.79
N SER A 64 -5.26 -13.50 22.39
CA SER A 64 -4.65 -14.57 23.19
C SER A 64 -3.13 -14.50 23.25
N GLU A 65 -2.46 -14.15 22.15
CA GLU A 65 -1.00 -14.14 22.06
C GLU A 65 -0.39 -12.78 22.42
N LEU A 66 -1.07 -11.68 22.06
CA LEU A 66 -0.51 -10.33 22.15
C LEU A 66 -1.28 -9.39 23.12
N GLY A 67 -2.35 -9.87 23.75
CA GLY A 67 -3.14 -9.11 24.71
C GLY A 67 -3.94 -7.95 24.09
N VAL A 68 -4.24 -8.02 22.79
CA VAL A 68 -5.01 -6.98 22.09
C VAL A 68 -6.49 -7.07 22.46
N VAL A 69 -7.07 -5.95 22.92
CA VAL A 69 -8.47 -5.89 23.33
C VAL A 69 -9.40 -5.69 22.13
N ARG A 70 -10.43 -6.52 22.00
CA ARG A 70 -11.49 -6.34 20.99
C ARG A 70 -12.36 -5.12 21.33
N ALA A 71 -12.50 -4.19 20.39
CA ALA A 71 -13.39 -3.05 20.48
C ALA A 71 -14.73 -3.30 19.77
N ALA A 72 -15.77 -2.58 20.19
CA ALA A 72 -17.11 -2.68 19.61
C ALA A 72 -17.25 -1.95 18.26
N SER A 73 -16.43 -0.93 18.01
CA SER A 73 -16.50 -0.11 16.79
C SER A 73 -15.14 0.51 16.45
N PRO A 74 -14.91 0.96 15.20
CA PRO A 74 -13.70 1.68 14.83
C PRO A 74 -13.54 3.00 15.59
N GLU A 75 -14.64 3.68 15.93
CA GLU A 75 -14.65 4.89 16.76
C GLU A 75 -14.15 4.62 18.18
N ALA A 76 -14.54 3.49 18.77
CA ALA A 76 -14.06 3.09 20.09
C ALA A 76 -12.54 2.83 20.10
N VAL A 77 -11.98 2.32 18.99
CA VAL A 77 -10.53 2.20 18.80
C VAL A 77 -9.89 3.58 18.67
N ALA A 78 -10.44 4.45 17.82
CA ALA A 78 -9.93 5.80 17.58
C ALA A 78 -9.91 6.67 18.86
N ALA A 79 -10.90 6.50 19.73
CA ALA A 79 -10.99 7.19 21.00
C ALA A 79 -9.96 6.74 22.05
N SER A 80 -9.49 5.48 21.98
CA SER A 80 -8.65 4.86 23.01
C SER A 80 -7.15 4.82 22.69
N CYS A 81 -6.77 5.13 21.44
CA CYS A 81 -5.40 4.96 20.94
C CYS A 81 -4.72 6.29 20.55
N ASP A 82 -3.39 6.27 20.51
CA ASP A 82 -2.57 7.42 20.11
C ASP A 82 -2.40 7.49 18.58
N ALA A 83 -2.37 6.34 17.91
CA ALA A 83 -2.26 6.20 16.46
C ALA A 83 -3.14 5.06 15.94
N LEU A 84 -3.41 5.04 14.63
CA LEU A 84 -4.30 4.06 14.02
C LEU A 84 -3.66 3.38 12.80
N MET A 85 -3.92 2.09 12.64
CA MET A 85 -3.64 1.34 11.43
C MET A 85 -4.95 0.80 10.86
N LEU A 86 -5.33 1.27 9.67
CA LEU A 86 -6.47 0.79 8.91
C LEU A 86 -6.02 -0.35 8.01
N LEU A 87 -6.29 -1.59 8.45
CA LEU A 87 -5.77 -2.83 7.88
C LEU A 87 -6.85 -3.74 7.28
N SER A 88 -8.10 -3.26 7.17
CA SER A 88 -9.18 -3.96 6.44
C SER A 88 -8.68 -4.41 5.07
N ILE A 89 -8.73 -5.71 4.78
CA ILE A 89 -8.26 -6.26 3.49
C ILE A 89 -9.15 -5.84 2.32
N ASP A 90 -10.40 -5.50 2.61
CA ASP A 90 -11.32 -4.93 1.64
C ASP A 90 -11.02 -3.44 1.43
N GLY A 91 -10.57 -3.10 0.21
CA GLY A 91 -10.30 -1.75 -0.23
C GLY A 91 -11.55 -0.89 -0.43
N ARG A 92 -12.74 -1.50 -0.64
CA ARG A 92 -14.01 -0.79 -0.82
C ARG A 92 -14.44 -0.03 0.43
N SER A 93 -14.13 -0.57 1.62
CA SER A 93 -14.55 -0.01 2.91
C SER A 93 -13.64 1.11 3.43
N ARG A 94 -12.44 1.29 2.85
CA ARG A 94 -11.39 2.13 3.44
C ARG A 94 -11.77 3.60 3.52
N THR A 95 -12.36 4.17 2.47
CA THR A 95 -12.80 5.57 2.48
C THR A 95 -13.84 5.82 3.57
N GLU A 96 -14.85 4.96 3.69
CA GLU A 96 -15.89 5.06 4.72
C GLU A 96 -15.29 4.90 6.13
N LEU A 97 -14.47 3.86 6.34
CA LEU A 97 -13.82 3.62 7.63
C LEU A 97 -12.90 4.77 8.03
N PHE A 98 -12.16 5.34 7.09
CA PHE A 98 -11.34 6.53 7.34
C PHE A 98 -12.20 7.72 7.74
N GLY A 99 -13.32 7.97 7.06
CA GLY A 99 -14.26 9.03 7.42
C GLY A 99 -14.83 8.90 8.84
N ARG A 100 -14.99 7.67 9.35
CA ARG A 100 -15.45 7.42 10.72
C ARG A 100 -14.38 7.71 11.79
N ILE A 101 -13.10 7.52 11.48
CA ILE A 101 -11.99 7.70 12.44
C ILE A 101 -11.28 9.05 12.29
N ALA A 102 -11.37 9.72 11.14
CA ALA A 102 -10.73 11.02 10.90
C ALA A 102 -11.12 12.10 11.91
N PRO A 103 -12.38 12.22 12.39
CA PRO A 103 -12.76 13.21 13.40
C PRO A 103 -11.99 13.13 14.74
N TYR A 104 -11.30 12.02 15.00
CA TYR A 104 -10.51 11.83 16.22
C TYR A 104 -9.09 12.44 16.14
N GLY A 105 -8.67 12.95 14.98
CA GLY A 105 -7.42 13.70 14.82
C GLY A 105 -6.14 12.90 15.04
N LYS A 106 -6.20 11.57 14.92
CA LYS A 106 -5.05 10.67 15.14
C LYS A 106 -4.29 10.44 13.83
N PRO A 107 -2.95 10.32 13.83
CA PRO A 107 -2.23 9.91 12.64
C PRO A 107 -2.65 8.49 12.24
N VAL A 108 -2.89 8.29 10.94
CA VAL A 108 -3.43 7.03 10.41
C VAL A 108 -2.50 6.46 9.34
N PHE A 109 -2.01 5.24 9.58
CA PHE A 109 -1.49 4.41 8.51
C PHE A 109 -2.66 3.66 7.85
N ILE A 110 -2.82 3.80 6.54
CA ILE A 110 -3.81 3.06 5.76
C ILE A 110 -3.05 2.07 4.91
N ASP A 111 -3.36 0.78 5.05
CA ASP A 111 -2.73 -0.25 4.22
C ASP A 111 -2.97 0.03 2.73
N LYS A 112 -2.24 -0.66 1.85
CA LYS A 112 -2.34 -0.52 0.40
C LYS A 112 -3.52 -1.34 -0.17
N PRO A 113 -4.24 -0.86 -1.20
CA PRO A 113 -4.21 0.51 -1.74
C PRO A 113 -4.93 1.52 -0.82
N LEU A 114 -4.55 2.81 -0.87
CA LEU A 114 -5.23 3.86 -0.10
C LEU A 114 -6.76 3.85 -0.28
N ALA A 115 -7.20 3.68 -1.52
CA ALA A 115 -8.59 3.48 -1.93
C ALA A 115 -8.62 2.73 -3.27
N ILE A 116 -9.79 2.20 -3.66
CA ILE A 116 -9.99 1.48 -4.93
C ILE A 116 -10.58 2.36 -6.05
N SER A 117 -10.40 3.67 -5.97
CA SER A 117 -10.76 4.63 -7.03
C SER A 117 -10.04 5.96 -6.81
N GLY A 118 -9.84 6.73 -7.88
CA GLY A 118 -9.35 8.11 -7.78
C GLY A 118 -10.26 8.99 -6.94
N ARG A 119 -11.57 8.84 -7.10
CA ARG A 119 -12.59 9.53 -6.27
C ARG A 119 -12.44 9.20 -4.78
N GLY A 120 -12.32 7.91 -4.44
CA GLY A 120 -12.16 7.47 -3.06
C GLY A 120 -10.86 7.97 -2.42
N ALA A 121 -9.78 8.03 -3.20
CA ALA A 121 -8.50 8.56 -2.74
C ALA A 121 -8.55 10.09 -2.51
N ALA A 122 -9.20 10.83 -3.41
CA ALA A 122 -9.45 12.26 -3.24
C ALA A 122 -10.35 12.56 -2.02
N GLU A 123 -11.31 11.69 -1.71
CA GLU A 123 -12.13 11.81 -0.51
C GLU A 123 -11.32 11.58 0.77
N VAL A 124 -10.42 10.59 0.80
CA VAL A 124 -9.46 10.41 1.91
C VAL A 124 -8.60 11.65 2.11
N GLU A 125 -8.04 12.22 1.04
CA GLU A 125 -7.25 13.46 1.10
C GLU A 125 -8.09 14.64 1.65
N ALA A 126 -9.32 14.81 1.16
CA ALA A 126 -10.21 15.87 1.62
C ALA A 126 -10.56 15.73 3.11
N LEU A 127 -10.85 14.52 3.58
CA LEU A 127 -11.12 14.22 4.98
C LEU A 127 -9.88 14.45 5.86
N ALA A 128 -8.72 14.00 5.39
CA ALA A 128 -7.45 14.19 6.08
C ALA A 128 -7.16 15.69 6.30
N ARG A 129 -7.32 16.50 5.24
CA ARG A 129 -7.17 17.95 5.31
C ARG A 129 -8.20 18.60 6.23
N THR A 130 -9.46 18.19 6.13
CA THR A 130 -10.57 18.75 6.94
C THR A 130 -10.36 18.54 8.43
N HIS A 131 -9.85 17.36 8.82
CA HIS A 131 -9.64 17.01 10.22
C HIS A 131 -8.19 17.20 10.71
N GLY A 132 -7.28 17.69 9.86
CA GLY A 132 -5.87 17.84 10.20
C GLY A 132 -5.18 16.51 10.54
N VAL A 133 -5.60 15.42 9.90
CA VAL A 133 -5.11 14.06 10.14
C VAL A 133 -3.94 13.75 9.22
N PRO A 134 -2.75 13.44 9.75
CA PRO A 134 -1.67 12.88 8.95
C PRO A 134 -2.06 11.50 8.41
N VAL A 135 -1.75 11.24 7.15
CA VAL A 135 -2.01 9.95 6.48
C VAL A 135 -0.73 9.41 5.85
N PHE A 136 -0.48 8.11 6.03
CA PHE A 136 0.59 7.38 5.38
C PHE A 136 0.04 6.07 4.80
N SER A 137 0.41 5.74 3.56
CA SER A 137 0.05 4.47 2.91
C SER A 137 1.18 4.02 2.01
N VAL A 138 1.52 2.73 2.06
CA VAL A 138 2.61 2.16 1.26
C VAL A 138 2.45 0.66 1.14
N SER A 139 2.95 0.08 0.05
CA SER A 139 3.18 -1.37 -0.05
C SER A 139 4.57 -1.75 0.46
N ALA A 140 4.69 -2.88 1.15
CA ALA A 140 5.96 -3.45 1.58
C ALA A 140 6.95 -3.67 0.42
N LEU A 141 6.46 -3.81 -0.83
CA LEU A 141 7.33 -3.97 -2.00
C LEU A 141 8.14 -2.72 -2.36
N ARG A 142 7.77 -1.53 -1.84
CA ARG A 142 8.64 -0.35 -1.88
C ARG A 142 10.00 -0.67 -1.25
N TYR A 143 10.00 -1.25 -0.05
CA TYR A 143 11.21 -1.57 0.69
C TYR A 143 12.04 -2.67 0.01
N ALA A 144 11.39 -3.54 -0.77
CA ALA A 144 12.09 -4.56 -1.56
C ALA A 144 12.96 -3.96 -2.66
N VAL A 145 12.45 -2.95 -3.38
CA VAL A 145 13.22 -2.30 -4.45
C VAL A 145 14.12 -1.17 -3.96
N GLN A 146 13.75 -0.45 -2.90
CA GLN A 146 14.58 0.61 -2.30
C GLN A 146 15.96 0.07 -1.90
N GLU A 147 15.99 -1.11 -1.28
CA GLU A 147 17.21 -1.74 -0.84
C GLU A 147 18.17 -2.01 -2.02
N ALA A 148 17.65 -2.59 -3.10
CA ALA A 148 18.42 -2.88 -4.31
C ALA A 148 18.87 -1.60 -5.03
N MET A 149 18.07 -0.53 -4.95
CA MET A 149 18.32 0.73 -5.64
C MET A 149 19.35 1.63 -4.97
N ARG A 150 19.73 1.39 -3.70
CA ARG A 150 20.71 2.23 -2.98
C ARG A 150 21.98 2.49 -3.78
N ARG A 151 22.47 1.49 -4.52
CA ARG A 151 23.67 1.61 -5.37
C ARG A 151 23.43 2.43 -6.63
N VAL A 152 22.27 2.26 -7.26
CA VAL A 152 21.89 3.00 -8.48
C VAL A 152 21.75 4.49 -8.15
N TRP A 153 21.03 4.82 -7.08
CA TRP A 153 20.86 6.21 -6.65
C TRP A 153 22.17 6.88 -6.21
N ALA A 154 23.09 6.13 -5.59
CA ALA A 154 24.42 6.65 -5.26
C ALA A 154 25.23 7.09 -6.48
N SER A 155 24.92 6.58 -7.68
CA SER A 155 25.57 7.01 -8.92
C SER A 155 25.10 8.38 -9.44
N GLY A 156 23.95 8.87 -8.97
CA GLY A 156 23.30 10.09 -9.47
C GLY A 156 22.72 9.99 -10.89
N THR A 157 22.84 8.84 -11.55
CA THR A 157 22.31 8.63 -12.90
C THR A 157 20.81 8.34 -12.82
N PRO A 158 19.94 9.02 -13.59
CA PRO A 158 18.51 8.77 -13.54
C PRO A 158 18.17 7.38 -14.06
N VAL A 159 17.08 6.82 -13.54
CA VAL A 159 16.45 5.61 -14.12
C VAL A 159 15.64 6.04 -15.33
N LEU A 160 15.91 5.41 -16.48
CA LEU A 160 15.29 5.69 -17.77
C LEU A 160 14.21 4.67 -18.12
N GLU A 161 14.38 3.42 -17.70
CA GLU A 161 13.39 2.35 -17.86
C GLU A 161 13.30 1.54 -16.57
N ALA A 162 12.10 1.08 -16.23
CA ALA A 162 11.89 0.08 -15.19
C ALA A 162 10.90 -0.99 -15.67
N THR A 163 11.24 -2.26 -15.48
CA THR A 163 10.31 -3.37 -15.66
C THR A 163 10.17 -4.08 -14.33
N VAL A 164 8.93 -4.30 -13.89
CA VAL A 164 8.61 -5.08 -12.69
C VAL A 164 7.64 -6.19 -13.08
N SER A 165 7.73 -7.34 -12.41
CA SER A 165 6.92 -8.50 -12.72
C SER A 165 6.51 -9.21 -11.44
N GLY A 166 5.26 -9.65 -11.36
CA GLY A 166 4.73 -10.34 -10.17
C GLY A 166 3.35 -10.90 -10.39
N PRO A 167 2.86 -11.72 -9.45
CA PRO A 167 1.52 -12.29 -9.53
C PRO A 167 0.44 -11.19 -9.45
N ILE A 168 -0.67 -11.39 -10.15
CA ILE A 168 -1.90 -10.64 -9.96
C ILE A 168 -3.04 -11.58 -9.61
N HIS A 169 -3.59 -11.39 -8.41
CA HIS A 169 -4.86 -11.99 -8.03
C HIS A 169 -5.98 -11.03 -8.38
N ILE A 170 -6.90 -11.48 -9.24
CA ILE A 170 -8.11 -10.74 -9.54
C ILE A 170 -9.17 -11.21 -8.57
N GLU A 171 -9.42 -10.39 -7.56
CA GLU A 171 -10.55 -10.59 -6.64
C GLU A 171 -11.75 -9.81 -7.19
N PRO A 172 -12.87 -10.48 -7.54
CA PRO A 172 -14.02 -9.81 -8.17
C PRO A 172 -14.55 -8.61 -7.41
N THR A 173 -14.38 -8.58 -6.09
CA THR A 173 -14.85 -7.48 -5.24
C THR A 173 -13.90 -6.27 -5.18
N GLN A 174 -12.65 -6.37 -5.64
CA GLN A 174 -11.58 -5.39 -5.33
C GLN A 174 -11.05 -4.61 -6.56
N SER A 175 -11.74 -4.69 -7.70
CA SER A 175 -11.27 -4.22 -9.02
C SER A 175 -10.03 -4.99 -9.55
N VAL A 176 -9.75 -4.86 -10.85
CA VAL A 176 -8.74 -5.68 -11.53
C VAL A 176 -7.33 -5.39 -11.01
N TYR A 177 -6.91 -4.12 -10.97
CA TYR A 177 -5.52 -3.76 -10.69
C TYR A 177 -5.28 -3.19 -9.28
N TYR A 178 -6.31 -2.68 -8.60
CA TYR A 178 -6.10 -2.00 -7.32
C TYR A 178 -5.65 -2.92 -6.19
N TRP A 179 -6.13 -4.16 -6.15
CA TRP A 179 -5.90 -5.04 -4.99
C TRP A 179 -4.49 -5.63 -4.94
N TYR A 180 -4.05 -6.20 -6.07
CA TYR A 180 -2.74 -6.86 -6.19
C TYR A 180 -1.79 -6.11 -7.13
N GLY A 181 -2.30 -5.48 -8.20
CA GLY A 181 -1.49 -4.68 -9.12
C GLY A 181 -0.84 -3.46 -8.46
N ILE A 182 -1.42 -2.96 -7.36
CA ILE A 182 -0.83 -1.94 -6.48
C ILE A 182 0.61 -2.26 -6.05
N HIS A 183 0.97 -3.54 -5.87
CA HIS A 183 2.33 -3.91 -5.49
C HIS A 183 3.33 -3.57 -6.60
N LEU A 184 2.98 -3.87 -7.86
CA LEU A 184 3.82 -3.55 -9.01
C LEU A 184 3.83 -2.05 -9.30
N ALA A 185 2.70 -1.37 -9.15
CA ALA A 185 2.64 0.09 -9.26
C ALA A 185 3.53 0.75 -8.21
N GLU A 186 3.49 0.32 -6.94
CA GLU A 186 4.36 0.86 -5.90
C GLU A 186 5.85 0.69 -6.25
N MET A 187 6.23 -0.47 -6.78
CA MET A 187 7.61 -0.69 -7.24
C MET A 187 7.98 0.28 -8.36
N LEU A 188 7.14 0.44 -9.39
CA LEU A 188 7.41 1.38 -10.49
C LEU A 188 7.58 2.82 -9.98
N PHE A 189 6.68 3.28 -9.11
CA PHE A 189 6.74 4.63 -8.56
C PHE A 189 7.95 4.84 -7.65
N THR A 190 8.37 3.81 -6.92
CA THR A 190 9.62 3.85 -6.15
C THR A 190 10.84 4.00 -7.08
N LEU A 191 10.82 3.37 -8.27
CA LEU A 191 11.93 3.38 -9.22
C LEU A 191 11.98 4.63 -10.11
N LEU A 192 10.81 5.16 -10.49
CA LEU A 192 10.67 6.22 -11.49
C LEU A 192 10.14 7.55 -10.94
N GLY A 193 9.61 7.58 -9.72
CA GLY A 193 8.96 8.76 -9.13
C GLY A 193 7.50 8.94 -9.57
N PRO A 194 6.85 10.04 -9.16
CA PRO A 194 5.41 10.24 -9.29
C PRO A 194 4.93 10.72 -10.66
N ASP A 195 5.84 11.18 -11.54
CA ASP A 195 5.51 11.95 -12.75
C ASP A 195 5.09 11.09 -13.95
N CYS A 196 4.22 10.11 -13.72
CA CYS A 196 3.61 9.33 -14.80
C CYS A 196 2.61 10.23 -15.55
N LEU A 197 2.68 10.24 -16.88
CA LEU A 197 1.90 11.09 -17.78
C LEU A 197 0.76 10.32 -18.48
N SER A 198 1.02 9.08 -18.85
CA SER A 198 0.03 8.22 -19.50
C SER A 198 0.28 6.74 -19.20
N VAL A 199 -0.79 5.95 -19.31
CA VAL A 199 -0.77 4.51 -19.09
C VAL A 199 -1.56 3.81 -20.20
N ARG A 200 -1.03 2.71 -20.70
CA ARG A 200 -1.75 1.77 -21.55
C ARG A 200 -1.66 0.35 -21.01
N THR A 201 -2.69 -0.43 -21.24
CA THR A 201 -2.78 -1.81 -20.75
C THR A 201 -3.01 -2.78 -21.90
N GLU A 202 -2.15 -3.79 -21.99
CA GLU A 202 -2.31 -4.92 -22.90
C GLU A 202 -2.75 -6.16 -22.08
N ARG A 203 -3.90 -6.73 -22.44
CA ARG A 203 -4.41 -7.99 -21.87
C ARG A 203 -3.85 -9.16 -22.68
N CYS A 204 -3.15 -10.08 -22.03
CA CYS A 204 -2.78 -11.37 -22.60
C CYS A 204 -3.31 -12.52 -21.73
N ASP A 205 -3.21 -13.75 -22.24
CA ASP A 205 -3.71 -14.94 -21.53
C ASP A 205 -2.95 -15.15 -20.21
N GLU A 206 -1.61 -15.15 -20.28
CA GLU A 206 -0.73 -15.46 -19.14
C GLU A 206 -0.37 -14.24 -18.26
N CYS A 207 -0.55 -13.03 -18.77
CA CYS A 207 -0.28 -11.80 -18.03
C CYS A 207 -1.01 -10.59 -18.61
N ASP A 208 -1.14 -9.53 -17.81
CA ASP A 208 -1.39 -8.19 -18.34
C ASP A 208 -0.10 -7.40 -18.33
N ARG A 209 0.11 -6.53 -19.31
CA ARG A 209 1.20 -5.56 -19.32
C ARG A 209 0.63 -4.16 -19.18
N ILE A 210 0.96 -3.50 -18.07
CA ILE A 210 0.65 -2.09 -17.86
C ILE A 210 1.92 -1.30 -18.17
N VAL A 211 1.88 -0.47 -19.20
CA VAL A 211 3.00 0.36 -19.64
C VAL A 211 2.66 1.82 -19.35
N GLY A 212 3.48 2.47 -18.55
CA GLY A 212 3.38 3.91 -18.31
C GLY A 212 4.53 4.68 -18.93
N GLU A 213 4.25 5.92 -19.30
CA GLU A 213 5.22 6.91 -19.78
C GLU A 213 5.36 8.00 -18.71
N TRP A 214 6.59 8.28 -18.30
CA TRP A 214 6.94 9.30 -17.31
C TRP A 214 7.57 10.51 -18.00
N GLU A 215 7.58 11.64 -17.29
CA GLU A 215 8.27 12.86 -17.75
C GLU A 215 9.72 12.57 -18.17
N GLY A 216 10.20 13.25 -19.21
CA GLY A 216 11.54 13.03 -19.77
C GLY A 216 11.66 11.78 -20.65
N GLY A 217 10.53 11.20 -21.08
CA GLY A 217 10.51 10.02 -21.97
C GLY A 217 10.90 8.72 -21.28
N ARG A 218 10.86 8.68 -19.95
CA ARG A 218 11.13 7.48 -19.15
C ARG A 218 9.95 6.52 -19.25
N THR A 219 10.19 5.21 -19.16
CA THR A 219 9.11 4.21 -19.28
C THR A 219 9.11 3.19 -18.16
N GLY A 220 7.92 2.80 -17.72
CA GLY A 220 7.70 1.78 -16.69
C GLY A 220 6.79 0.69 -17.22
N THR A 221 7.13 -0.58 -17.00
CA THR A 221 6.29 -1.73 -17.38
C THR A 221 6.04 -2.62 -16.16
N ALA A 222 4.77 -2.84 -15.83
CA ALA A 222 4.35 -3.87 -14.89
C ALA A 222 3.81 -5.08 -15.65
N ILE A 223 4.44 -6.23 -15.45
CA ILE A 223 4.02 -7.53 -15.98
C ILE A 223 3.24 -8.26 -14.89
N CYS A 224 1.92 -8.19 -14.99
CA CYS A 224 0.96 -8.75 -14.05
C CYS A 224 0.67 -10.22 -14.40
N ARG A 225 1.51 -11.14 -13.94
CA ARG A 225 1.41 -12.58 -14.24
C ARG A 225 0.21 -13.21 -13.54
N ARG A 226 -0.48 -14.12 -14.22
CA ARG A 226 -1.50 -14.93 -13.53
C ARG A 226 -0.86 -15.79 -12.43
N PRO A 227 -1.58 -16.11 -11.35
CA PRO A 227 -1.01 -16.79 -10.18
C PRO A 227 -0.39 -18.17 -10.46
N GLU A 228 -0.80 -18.83 -11.55
CA GLU A 228 -0.27 -20.11 -12.01
C GLU A 228 1.23 -20.06 -12.32
N ALA A 229 1.76 -18.86 -12.62
CA ALA A 229 3.19 -18.63 -12.84
C ALA A 229 4.01 -18.51 -11.54
N GLY A 230 3.38 -18.67 -10.37
CA GLY A 230 4.02 -18.63 -9.06
C GLY A 230 4.11 -17.23 -8.44
N TYR A 231 4.51 -17.20 -7.16
CA TYR A 231 4.58 -16.00 -6.33
C TYR A 231 6.03 -15.53 -6.15
N SER A 232 6.62 -15.06 -7.25
CA SER A 232 7.90 -14.34 -7.24
C SER A 232 7.68 -12.91 -7.69
N TYR A 233 8.52 -11.99 -7.22
CA TYR A 233 8.60 -10.64 -7.76
C TYR A 233 9.97 -10.42 -8.38
N GLU A 234 10.00 -9.73 -9.50
CA GLU A 234 11.22 -9.43 -10.26
C GLU A 234 11.20 -7.95 -10.64
N ALA A 235 12.37 -7.34 -10.71
CA ALA A 235 12.54 -5.99 -11.22
C ALA A 235 13.86 -5.86 -11.98
N GLU A 236 13.84 -5.06 -13.03
CA GLU A 236 15.02 -4.62 -13.79
C GLU A 236 14.90 -3.12 -14.05
N VAL A 237 16.01 -2.41 -13.95
CA VAL A 237 16.09 -0.99 -14.32
C VAL A 237 17.15 -0.76 -15.38
N ARG A 238 16.92 0.24 -16.23
CA ARG A 238 17.97 0.84 -17.07
C ARG A 238 18.31 2.22 -16.52
N SER A 239 19.58 2.45 -16.19
CA SER A 239 20.10 3.75 -15.77
C SER A 239 21.32 4.11 -16.63
N GLY A 240 21.21 5.20 -17.40
CA GLY A 240 22.14 5.47 -18.50
C GLY A 240 22.15 4.30 -19.51
N ASP A 241 23.34 3.75 -19.76
CA ASP A 241 23.55 2.60 -20.65
C ASP A 241 23.52 1.25 -19.91
N ALA A 242 23.43 1.24 -18.58
CA ALA A 242 23.46 0.03 -17.77
C ALA A 242 22.04 -0.52 -17.56
N ARG A 243 21.84 -1.82 -17.83
CA ARG A 243 20.68 -2.60 -17.39
C ARG A 243 21.05 -3.43 -16.17
N MET A 244 20.22 -3.37 -15.13
CA MET A 244 20.52 -3.94 -13.83
C MET A 244 19.29 -4.69 -13.30
N PRO A 245 19.35 -6.02 -13.14
CA PRO A 245 18.34 -6.74 -12.38
C PRO A 245 18.45 -6.35 -10.90
N LEU A 246 17.31 -6.14 -10.26
CA LEU A 246 17.22 -5.83 -8.84
C LEU A 246 16.84 -7.11 -8.08
N PRO A 247 17.70 -7.62 -7.18
CA PRO A 247 17.37 -8.78 -6.37
C PRO A 247 16.22 -8.43 -5.42
N ILE A 248 15.14 -9.19 -5.48
CA ILE A 248 14.00 -9.06 -4.57
C ILE A 248 13.99 -10.27 -3.65
N SER A 249 14.06 -10.01 -2.34
CA SER A 249 13.95 -11.06 -1.34
C SER A 249 12.54 -11.65 -1.33
N SER A 250 12.44 -12.96 -1.18
CA SER A 250 11.17 -13.64 -0.88
C SER A 250 10.81 -13.59 0.61
N ASP A 251 11.75 -13.20 1.47
CA ASP A 251 11.49 -12.98 2.89
C ASP A 251 10.92 -11.57 3.12
N PHE A 252 9.60 -11.48 3.23
CA PHE A 252 8.89 -10.22 3.44
C PHE A 252 9.00 -9.69 4.87
N ASN A 253 9.53 -10.45 5.84
CA ASN A 253 9.61 -9.98 7.23
C ASN A 253 10.49 -8.73 7.36
N MET A 254 11.59 -8.67 6.62
CA MET A 254 12.46 -7.48 6.58
C MET A 254 11.76 -6.26 5.97
N HIS A 255 10.90 -6.48 4.97
CA HIS A 255 10.14 -5.42 4.31
C HIS A 255 9.00 -4.89 5.20
N TYR A 256 8.32 -5.78 5.92
CA TYR A 256 7.34 -5.39 6.94
C TYR A 256 7.98 -4.66 8.11
N ALA A 257 9.16 -5.09 8.58
CA ALA A 257 9.88 -4.39 9.63
C ALA A 257 10.25 -2.96 9.23
N GLY A 258 10.74 -2.77 7.99
CA GLY A 258 11.01 -1.43 7.44
C GLY A 258 9.75 -0.55 7.39
N LEU A 259 8.65 -1.10 6.85
CA LEU A 259 7.35 -0.41 6.80
C LEU A 259 6.85 -0.01 8.19
N VAL A 260 6.88 -0.93 9.14
CA VAL A 260 6.40 -0.69 10.51
C VAL A 260 7.29 0.32 11.24
N ALA A 261 8.61 0.31 11.02
CA ALA A 261 9.53 1.31 11.57
C ALA A 261 9.25 2.72 11.02
N ASP A 262 8.95 2.81 9.72
CA ASP A 262 8.52 4.05 9.08
C ASP A 262 7.16 4.53 9.61
N ALA A 263 6.22 3.61 9.81
CA ALA A 263 4.92 3.94 10.43
C ALA A 263 5.08 4.46 11.86
N VAL A 264 5.96 3.88 12.69
CA VAL A 264 6.27 4.39 14.03
C VAL A 264 6.85 5.80 13.96
N SER A 265 7.84 6.02 13.09
CA SER A 265 8.45 7.35 12.88
C SER A 265 7.43 8.38 12.38
N PHE A 266 6.50 7.95 11.53
CA PHE A 266 5.37 8.76 11.06
C PHE A 266 4.40 9.10 12.19
N PHE A 267 4.05 8.16 13.08
CA PHE A 267 3.17 8.44 14.21
C PHE A 267 3.77 9.44 15.21
N ASP A 268 5.09 9.48 15.33
CA ASP A 268 5.80 10.45 16.15
C ASP A 268 5.85 11.85 15.52
N SER A 269 6.09 11.91 14.20
CA SER A 269 6.40 13.16 13.50
C SER A 269 5.21 13.79 12.77
N GLY A 270 4.21 13.00 12.40
CA GLY A 270 3.17 13.37 11.44
C GLY A 270 3.66 13.51 10.00
N VAL A 271 4.93 13.19 9.72
CA VAL A 271 5.53 13.32 8.39
C VAL A 271 5.62 11.94 7.73
N ALA A 272 4.85 11.74 6.66
CA ALA A 272 4.89 10.49 5.91
C ALA A 272 6.20 10.40 5.09
N PRO A 273 6.91 9.26 5.12
CA PRO A 273 8.14 9.07 4.33
C PRO A 273 7.86 9.00 2.83
N VAL A 274 6.64 8.62 2.45
CA VAL A 274 6.10 8.74 1.09
C VAL A 274 5.02 9.82 1.12
N PRO A 275 5.18 10.93 0.39
CA PRO A 275 4.16 11.98 0.34
C PRO A 275 2.83 11.42 -0.19
N LEU A 276 1.72 11.90 0.38
CA LEU A 276 0.38 11.49 -0.05
C LEU A 276 0.15 11.72 -1.55
N GLU A 277 0.75 12.76 -2.13
CA GLU A 277 0.71 13.04 -3.57
C GLU A 277 1.22 11.87 -4.42
N GLU A 278 2.29 11.20 -4.00
CA GLU A 278 2.84 10.04 -4.70
C GLU A 278 1.87 8.84 -4.59
N THR A 279 1.28 8.62 -3.41
CA THR A 279 0.22 7.62 -3.23
C THR A 279 -0.97 7.90 -4.14
N LEU A 280 -1.42 9.16 -4.25
CA LEU A 280 -2.51 9.55 -5.14
C LEU A 280 -2.13 9.34 -6.62
N ALA A 281 -0.88 9.56 -7.00
CA ALA A 281 -0.37 9.29 -8.34
C ALA A 281 -0.39 7.78 -8.67
N ILE A 282 -0.05 6.92 -7.70
CA ILE A 282 -0.18 5.47 -7.83
C ILE A 282 -1.64 5.04 -8.05
N ILE A 283 -2.59 5.62 -7.30
CA ILE A 283 -4.02 5.35 -7.51
C ILE A 283 -4.45 5.78 -8.92
N ARG A 284 -4.05 6.97 -9.38
CA ARG A 284 -4.34 7.44 -10.75
C ARG A 284 -3.76 6.52 -11.82
N PHE A 285 -2.54 5.99 -11.60
CA PHE A 285 -1.94 5.01 -12.50
C PHE A 285 -2.78 3.74 -12.63
N LEU A 286 -3.27 3.20 -11.51
CA LEU A 286 -4.12 2.00 -11.51
C LEU A 286 -5.49 2.27 -12.14
N GLU A 287 -6.07 3.44 -11.88
CA GLU A 287 -7.31 3.89 -12.53
C GLU A 287 -7.15 3.98 -14.05
N ALA A 288 -6.05 4.60 -14.51
CA ALA A 288 -5.72 4.72 -15.92
C ALA A 288 -5.44 3.35 -16.57
N ALA A 289 -4.76 2.44 -15.85
CA ALA A 289 -4.53 1.08 -16.31
C ALA A 289 -5.83 0.31 -16.55
N GLU A 290 -6.77 0.39 -15.61
CA GLU A 290 -8.08 -0.27 -15.75
C GLU A 290 -8.95 0.41 -16.80
N SER A 291 -8.89 1.73 -16.92
CA SER A 291 -9.58 2.49 -17.98
C SER A 291 -9.04 2.11 -19.36
N SER A 292 -7.72 1.98 -19.51
CA SER A 292 -7.07 1.56 -20.75
C SER A 292 -7.50 0.16 -21.16
N LEU A 293 -7.56 -0.78 -20.20
CA LEU A 293 -8.04 -2.14 -20.42
C LEU A 293 -9.46 -2.12 -21.02
N HIS A 294 -10.38 -1.35 -20.43
CA HIS A 294 -11.75 -1.22 -20.93
C HIS A 294 -11.85 -0.50 -22.28
N ALA A 295 -10.89 0.37 -22.59
CA ALA A 295 -10.78 1.07 -23.87
C ALA A 295 -9.97 0.29 -24.93
N GLY A 296 -9.77 -1.03 -24.76
CA GLY A 296 -9.07 -1.87 -25.73
C GLY A 296 -7.57 -1.55 -25.86
N GLY A 297 -6.94 -1.07 -24.78
CA GLY A 297 -5.51 -0.76 -24.70
C GLY A 297 -5.14 0.65 -25.17
N ALA A 298 -6.12 1.53 -25.37
CA ALA A 298 -5.85 2.94 -25.67
C ALA A 298 -5.10 3.62 -24.50
N PRO A 299 -4.12 4.49 -24.77
CA PRO A 299 -3.42 5.23 -23.71
C PRO A 299 -4.37 6.20 -23.01
N ILE A 300 -4.33 6.19 -21.67
CA ILE A 300 -5.12 7.05 -20.79
C ILE A 300 -4.17 7.97 -20.03
N SER A 301 -4.48 9.27 -19.97
CA SER A 301 -3.65 10.22 -19.21
C SER A 301 -3.86 10.06 -17.70
N THR A 302 -2.77 10.18 -16.94
CA THR A 302 -2.74 10.19 -15.46
C THR A 302 -2.67 11.60 -14.89
N VAL A 303 -2.49 12.60 -15.75
CA VAL A 303 -2.57 14.01 -15.39
C VAL A 303 -4.04 14.40 -15.44
N GLY A 304 -4.56 15.04 -14.38
CA GLY A 304 -5.93 15.57 -14.41
C GLY A 304 -6.13 16.51 -15.61
N PRO A 305 -7.38 16.81 -16.01
CA PRO A 305 -7.61 17.88 -16.98
C PRO A 305 -6.85 19.10 -16.49
N ALA A 306 -5.96 19.65 -17.33
CA ALA A 306 -5.24 20.85 -16.97
C ALA A 306 -6.25 21.87 -16.46
N ASN A 307 -6.10 22.30 -15.21
CA ASN A 307 -6.85 23.44 -14.71
C ASN A 307 -6.43 24.61 -15.61
N ASN A 308 -7.20 24.84 -16.67
CA ASN A 308 -7.09 26.07 -17.43
C ASN A 308 -7.34 27.19 -16.43
N ALA A 309 -6.29 27.99 -16.25
CA ALA A 309 -6.17 29.10 -15.32
C ALA A 309 -7.37 30.06 -15.35
#